data_AF-A0A5J4Q4E8-F1
#
_entry.id   AF-A0A5J4Q4E8-F1
#
_cell.length_a   1.000
_cell.length_b   1.000
_cell.length_c   1.000
_cell.angle_alpha   90.00
_cell.angle_beta   90.00
_cell.angle_gamma   90.00
#
_symmetry.space_group_name_H-M   'P 1'
#
loop_
_entity.id
_entity.type
_entity.pdbx_description
1 polymer ?
#
loop_
_entity_poly.entity_id
_entity_poly.type
_entity_poly.pdbx_seq_one_letter_code
_entity_poly.pdbx_strand_id
1 'polypeptide(L)'
;LHFSEADIWVNVQASTLEELEKTDKKYRLFKAYRNGNVYNTLKRAIAGGGNDYWESGVARPDLLLSDMIKICHPGLLPDYELTYMKRLTSK
;
A
#
# COMPACT_ATOMS: atom_id res chain seq x y z
N LEU A 1 19.71 1.40 -7.65
CA LEU A 1 19.53 1.43 -9.12
C LEU A 1 18.36 0.58 -9.66
N HIS A 2 17.50 -0.02 -8.83
CA HIS A 2 16.43 -0.93 -9.30
C HIS A 2 15.02 -0.54 -8.85
N PHE A 3 14.84 0.66 -8.28
CA PHE A 3 13.55 1.07 -7.71
C PHE A 3 12.43 1.13 -8.76
N SER A 4 12.75 1.41 -10.03
CA SER A 4 11.77 1.43 -11.12
C SER A 4 11.22 0.04 -11.46
N GLU A 5 11.99 -1.03 -11.17
CA GLU A 5 11.64 -2.41 -11.52
C GLU A 5 10.92 -3.16 -10.40
N ALA A 6 10.73 -2.53 -9.23
CA ALA A 6 10.03 -3.14 -8.11
C ALA A 6 8.59 -3.52 -8.51
N ASP A 7 8.20 -4.76 -8.20
CA ASP A 7 6.86 -5.28 -8.47
C ASP A 7 5.76 -4.67 -7.61
N ILE A 8 6.15 -4.23 -6.41
CA ILE A 8 5.26 -3.79 -5.34
C ILE A 8 5.84 -2.51 -4.74
N TRP A 9 4.98 -1.53 -4.51
CA TRP A 9 5.32 -0.30 -3.79
C TRP A 9 4.36 -0.12 -2.62
N VAL A 10 4.88 -0.16 -1.40
CA VAL A 10 4.11 0.03 -0.16
C VAL A 10 4.39 1.37 0.50
N ASN A 11 3.49 1.78 1.40
CA ASN A 11 3.59 2.97 2.24
C ASN A 11 3.67 4.30 1.46
N VAL A 12 2.91 4.43 0.37
CA VAL A 12 2.79 5.71 -0.34
C VAL A 12 1.85 6.67 0.39
N GLN A 13 2.10 7.97 0.25
CA GLN A 13 1.26 9.04 0.79
C GLN A 13 0.29 9.59 -0.26
N ALA A 14 -0.55 8.70 -0.82
CA ALA A 14 -1.57 9.03 -1.82
C ALA A 14 -2.73 8.04 -1.73
N SER A 15 -3.95 8.45 -2.10
CA SER A 15 -5.12 7.56 -2.09
C SER A 15 -5.44 6.95 -3.45
N THR A 16 -4.96 7.58 -4.53
CA THR A 16 -5.15 7.14 -5.92
C THR A 16 -3.84 7.22 -6.71
N LEU A 17 -3.75 6.49 -7.83
CA LEU A 17 -2.56 6.52 -8.69
C LEU A 17 -2.34 7.93 -9.27
N GLU A 18 -3.41 8.65 -9.62
CA GLU A 18 -3.34 10.01 -10.15
C GLU A 18 -2.85 11.02 -9.09
N GLU A 19 -3.22 10.83 -7.83
CA GLU A 19 -2.67 11.63 -6.73
C GLU A 19 -1.18 11.38 -6.55
N LEU A 20 -0.74 10.12 -6.65
CA LEU A 20 0.68 9.78 -6.58
C LEU A 20 1.46 10.38 -7.76
N GLU A 21 0.92 10.31 -8.98
CA GLU A 21 1.52 10.91 -10.17
C GLU A 21 1.71 12.43 -10.05
N LYS A 22 0.77 13.12 -9.39
CA LYS A 22 0.88 14.58 -9.17
C LYS A 22 2.08 14.95 -8.30
N THR A 23 2.57 14.03 -7.46
CA THR A 23 3.80 14.23 -6.68
C THR A 23 5.05 14.20 -7.55
N ASP A 24 5.19 13.19 -8.43
CA ASP A 24 6.20 13.17 -9.50
C ASP A 24 5.69 12.34 -10.70
N LYS A 25 5.61 12.98 -11.87
CA LYS A 25 5.17 12.34 -13.12
C LYS A 25 6.01 11.12 -13.50
N LYS A 26 7.27 11.05 -13.05
CA LYS A 26 8.16 9.91 -13.32
C LYS A 26 7.70 8.62 -12.66
N TYR A 27 6.83 8.68 -11.64
CA TYR A 27 6.29 7.47 -11.01
C TYR A 27 5.50 6.60 -11.97
N ARG A 28 4.95 7.16 -13.07
CA ARG A 28 4.34 6.39 -14.16
C ARG A 28 5.29 5.40 -14.84
N LEU A 29 6.60 5.64 -14.73
CA LEU A 29 7.61 4.77 -15.32
C LEU A 29 7.85 3.50 -14.48
N PHE A 30 7.42 3.49 -13.21
CA PHE A 30 7.72 2.39 -12.30
C PHE A 30 6.81 1.20 -12.60
N LYS A 31 7.37 -0.01 -12.53
CA LYS A 31 6.65 -1.26 -12.77
C LYS A 31 5.46 -1.42 -11.82
N ALA A 32 5.64 -1.20 -10.52
CA ALA A 32 4.55 -1.23 -9.53
C ALA A 32 3.40 -0.27 -9.87
N TYR A 33 3.69 0.95 -10.33
CA TYR A 33 2.67 1.92 -10.74
C TYR A 33 1.89 1.42 -11.95
N ARG A 34 2.59 1.02 -13.01
CA ARG A 34 1.97 0.52 -14.26
C ARG A 34 1.08 -0.70 -14.02
N ASN A 35 1.44 -1.54 -13.06
CA ASN A 35 0.68 -2.74 -12.69
C ASN A 35 -0.37 -2.49 -11.60
N GLY A 36 -0.49 -1.26 -11.07
CA GLY A 36 -1.41 -0.93 -9.99
C GLY A 36 -1.10 -1.65 -8.66
N ASN A 37 0.13 -2.11 -8.46
CA ASN A 37 0.60 -2.76 -7.24
C ASN A 37 1.20 -1.73 -6.27
N VAL A 38 0.44 -0.68 -6.00
CA VAL A 38 0.84 0.42 -5.11
C VAL A 38 -0.12 0.48 -3.93
N TYR A 39 0.42 0.61 -2.72
CA TYR A 39 -0.33 0.51 -1.48
C TYR A 39 0.02 1.64 -0.51
N ASN A 40 -0.99 2.20 0.13
CA ASN A 40 -0.84 3.09 1.29
C ASN A 40 -1.21 2.36 2.59
N THR A 41 -1.06 3.03 3.73
CA THR A 41 -1.39 2.54 5.07
C THR A 41 -2.65 3.22 5.64
N LEU A 42 -3.52 3.73 4.77
CA LEU A 42 -4.66 4.57 5.15
C LEU A 42 -5.99 3.81 5.21
N LYS A 43 -6.00 2.46 5.18
CA LYS A 43 -7.24 1.68 5.16
C LYS A 43 -8.11 1.98 6.40
N ARG A 44 -7.47 2.19 7.54
CA ARG A 44 -8.09 2.45 8.85
C ARG A 44 -7.67 3.81 9.40
N ALA A 45 -7.64 4.82 8.53
CA ALA A 45 -7.45 6.21 8.90
C ALA A 45 -8.81 6.94 8.99
N ILE A 46 -8.90 7.93 9.87
CA ILE A 46 -10.10 8.78 10.04
C ILE A 46 -9.83 10.21 9.61
N ALA A 47 -10.89 10.98 9.32
CA ALA A 47 -10.79 12.38 8.91
C ALA A 47 -10.09 13.28 9.95
N GLY A 48 -10.13 12.92 11.24
CA GLY A 48 -9.44 13.62 12.32
C GLY A 48 -7.92 13.39 12.37
N GLY A 49 -7.34 12.63 11.44
CA GLY A 49 -5.90 12.38 11.36
C GLY A 49 -5.41 11.13 12.11
N GLY A 50 -6.27 10.47 12.88
CA GLY A 50 -5.97 9.18 13.50
C GLY A 50 -5.71 8.11 12.45
N ASN A 51 -4.71 7.25 12.69
CA ASN A 51 -4.32 6.19 11.77
C ASN A 51 -3.89 4.95 12.55
N ASP A 52 -4.74 3.92 12.48
CA ASP A 52 -4.59 2.69 13.23
C ASP A 52 -3.29 1.91 12.89
N TYR A 53 -2.72 2.11 11.69
CA TYR A 53 -1.40 1.55 11.35
C TYR A 53 -0.31 2.03 12.31
N TRP A 54 -0.33 3.32 12.68
CA TRP A 54 0.66 3.91 13.59
C TRP A 54 0.32 3.66 15.06
N GLU A 55 -0.96 3.47 15.38
CA GLU A 55 -1.43 3.29 16.75
C GLU A 55 -1.33 1.82 17.19
N SER A 56 -2.03 0.89 16.51
CA SER A 56 -2.05 -0.52 16.90
C SER A 56 -1.04 -1.40 16.16
N GLY A 57 -0.52 -0.97 15.00
CA GLY A 57 0.38 -1.79 14.18
C GLY A 57 1.65 -2.24 14.91
N VAL A 58 2.19 -1.42 15.83
CA VAL A 58 3.33 -1.78 16.67
C VAL A 58 3.00 -2.87 17.69
N ALA A 59 1.77 -2.89 18.21
CA ALA A 59 1.28 -3.89 19.16
C ALA A 59 0.71 -5.14 18.47
N ARG A 60 0.36 -5.03 17.18
CA ARG A 60 -0.17 -6.11 16.32
C ARG A 60 0.71 -6.33 15.09
N PRO A 61 1.99 -6.69 15.29
CA PRO A 61 2.89 -7.00 14.18
C PRO A 61 2.39 -8.20 13.35
N ASP A 62 1.60 -9.09 13.93
CA ASP A 62 0.95 -10.20 13.24
C ASP A 62 0.01 -9.73 12.11
N LEU A 63 -0.78 -8.69 12.34
CA LEU A 63 -1.68 -8.12 11.32
C LEU A 63 -0.89 -7.35 10.25
N LEU A 64 0.12 -6.57 10.67
CA LEU A 64 0.99 -5.86 9.73
C LEU A 64 1.75 -6.83 8.82
N LEU A 65 2.32 -7.90 9.37
CA LEU A 65 3.03 -8.91 8.60
C LEU A 65 2.07 -9.72 7.71
N SER A 66 0.83 -9.97 8.16
CA SER A 66 -0.20 -10.62 7.34
C SER A 66 -0.56 -9.77 6.11
N ASP A 67 -0.64 -8.45 6.23
CA ASP A 67 -0.80 -7.54 5.08
C ASP A 67 0.35 -7.70 4.08
N MET A 68 1.59 -7.70 4.57
CA MET A 68 2.77 -7.87 3.73
C MET A 68 2.78 -9.25 3.04
N ILE A 69 2.44 -10.32 3.76
CA ILE A 69 2.34 -11.67 3.17
C ILE A 69 1.27 -11.71 2.09
N LYS A 70 0.07 -11.17 2.34
CA LYS A 70 -1.01 -11.13 1.35
C LYS A 70 -0.63 -10.32 0.11
N ILE A 71 0.07 -9.21 0.28
CA ILE A 71 0.51 -8.35 -0.82
C ILE A 71 1.61 -9.02 -1.67
N CYS A 72 2.60 -9.64 -1.03
CA CYS A 72 3.74 -10.28 -1.71
C CYS A 72 3.40 -11.67 -2.26
N HIS A 73 2.52 -12.41 -1.57
CA HIS A 73 2.19 -13.81 -1.84
C HIS A 73 0.68 -14.07 -1.64
N PRO A 74 -0.19 -13.53 -2.50
CA PRO A 74 -1.64 -13.53 -2.29
C PRO A 74 -2.28 -14.92 -2.17
N GLY A 75 -1.61 -15.97 -2.67
CA GLY A 75 -2.04 -17.36 -2.56
C GLY A 75 -1.76 -18.03 -1.22
N LEU A 76 -0.93 -17.45 -0.35
CA LEU A 76 -0.66 -18.04 0.98
C LEU A 76 -1.74 -17.72 2.01
N LEU A 77 -2.48 -16.62 1.82
CA LEU A 77 -3.55 -16.19 2.71
C LEU A 77 -4.80 -15.83 1.88
N PRO A 78 -5.43 -16.79 1.18
CA PRO A 78 -6.49 -16.51 0.20
C PRO A 78 -7.66 -15.71 0.79
N ASP A 79 -8.05 -16.03 2.03
CA ASP A 79 -9.20 -15.43 2.71
C ASP A 79 -8.85 -14.24 3.62
N TYR A 80 -7.57 -13.88 3.72
CA TYR A 80 -7.15 -12.73 4.53
C TYR A 80 -7.43 -11.42 3.80
N GLU A 81 -8.18 -10.54 4.45
CA GLU A 81 -8.35 -9.16 4.05
C GLU A 81 -7.29 -8.27 4.70
N LEU A 82 -6.72 -7.35 3.92
CA LEU A 82 -5.73 -6.40 4.43
C LEU A 82 -6.29 -5.63 5.63
N THR A 83 -5.54 -5.50 6.72
CA THR A 83 -5.95 -4.77 7.91
C THR A 83 -5.65 -3.28 7.76
N TYR A 84 -4.40 -2.93 7.48
CA TYR A 84 -3.91 -1.56 7.50
C TYR A 84 -3.66 -1.00 6.09
N MET A 85 -3.23 -1.86 5.18
CA MET A 85 -2.82 -1.46 3.83
C MET A 85 -4.00 -1.42 2.87
N LYS A 86 -3.98 -0.45 1.95
CA LYS A 86 -4.98 -0.32 0.89
C LYS A 86 -4.28 -0.12 -0.45
N ARG A 87 -4.67 -0.92 -1.44
CA ARG A 87 -4.23 -0.75 -2.83
C ARG A 87 -4.82 0.55 -3.37
N LEU A 88 -3.99 1.37 -4.03
CA LEU A 88 -4.44 2.55 -4.74
C LEU A 88 -5.32 2.13 -5.93
N THR A 89 -6.40 2.86 -6.16
CA THR A 89 -7.24 2.71 -7.33
C THR A 89 -6.92 3.79 -8.36
N SER A 90 -7.18 3.51 -9.63
CA SER A 90 -7.40 4.55 -10.64
C SER A 90 -8.72 5.26 -10.32
N LYS A 91 -8.80 6.56 -10.57
CA LYS A 91 -10.10 7.23 -10.68
C LYS A 91 -10.81 6.86 -11.97
#